data_AF-A0ABD0QM43-F1
#
_entry.id   AF-A0ABD0QM43-F1
#
_cell.length_a   1.000
_cell.length_b   1.000
_cell.length_c   1.000
_cell.angle_alpha   90.00
_cell.angle_beta   90.00
_cell.angle_gamma   90.00
#
_symmetry.space_group_name_H-M   'P 1'
#
loop_
_entity.id
_entity.type
_entity.pdbx_description
1 polymer ?
#
loop_
_entity_poly.entity_id
_entity_poly.type
_entity_poly.pdbx_seq_one_letter_code
_entity_poly.pdbx_strand_id
1 'polypeptide(L)'
;HRCHLDSSRRSGGLLERIPVIPIPSVDAASEITPYQPGQVAVNRSTAVMKYGFPSLSNIKSRESYVTSYDPRSRTAAWVIEQLNAETVTGTSDRKFCDFKEDDSVHVYHRSSNADYKGSGFDRGHLAAAANHKWNQKAMDDTFYLSNVSPQ
;
A
#
# COMPACT_ATOMS: atom_id res chain seq x y z
N HIS A 1 -55.48 10.61 -37.46
CA HIS A 1 -54.82 11.69 -36.69
C HIS A 1 -54.08 11.08 -35.50
N ARG A 2 -52.80 11.45 -35.36
CA ARG A 2 -51.88 11.21 -34.23
C ARG A 2 -52.55 11.28 -32.85
N CYS A 3 -52.09 10.44 -31.91
CA CYS A 3 -51.27 10.89 -30.79
C CYS A 3 -50.56 9.71 -30.10
N HIS A 4 -49.24 9.86 -29.97
CA HIS A 4 -48.28 9.03 -29.25
C HIS A 4 -48.53 9.04 -27.74
N LEU A 5 -48.29 7.91 -27.07
CA LEU A 5 -47.75 7.89 -25.71
C LEU A 5 -46.57 6.92 -25.68
N ASP A 6 -45.39 7.52 -25.60
CA ASP A 6 -44.08 6.93 -25.37
C ASP A 6 -43.97 6.51 -23.89
N SER A 7 -43.42 5.32 -23.62
CA SER A 7 -43.03 4.89 -22.29
C SER A 7 -41.75 4.06 -22.38
N SER A 8 -40.65 4.72 -22.73
CA SER A 8 -39.29 4.23 -22.47
C SER A 8 -39.01 4.18 -20.96
N ARG A 9 -39.10 2.98 -20.37
CA ARG A 9 -38.50 2.70 -19.06
C ARG A 9 -36.98 2.56 -19.24
N ARG A 10 -36.23 3.62 -18.88
CA ARG A 10 -34.77 3.52 -18.72
C ARG A 10 -34.46 2.64 -17.52
N SER A 11 -33.88 1.47 -17.77
CA SER A 11 -33.19 0.66 -16.78
C SER A 11 -31.91 1.37 -16.36
N GLY A 12 -31.91 2.06 -15.22
CA GLY A 12 -30.70 2.58 -14.59
C GLY A 12 -29.84 1.41 -14.08
N GLY A 13 -28.65 1.24 -14.64
CA GLY A 13 -27.70 0.19 -14.26
C GLY A 13 -27.07 0.41 -12.90
N LEU A 14 -26.51 -0.65 -12.33
CA LEU A 14 -25.87 -0.73 -11.01
C LEU A 14 -24.68 0.25 -10.80
N LEU A 15 -24.24 0.94 -11.85
CA LEU A 15 -23.07 1.82 -11.86
C LEU A 15 -23.36 3.25 -11.39
N GLU A 16 -24.62 3.65 -11.23
CA GLU A 16 -24.99 5.01 -10.79
C GLU A 16 -24.91 5.22 -9.25
N ARG A 17 -24.60 4.17 -8.48
CA ARG A 17 -24.60 4.21 -7.01
C ARG A 17 -23.22 4.10 -6.35
N ILE A 18 -22.15 4.20 -7.13
CA ILE A 18 -20.78 4.16 -6.59
C ILE A 18 -20.34 5.62 -6.36
N PRO A 19 -19.94 6.02 -5.13
CA PRO A 19 -19.30 7.30 -4.92
C PRO A 19 -17.97 7.32 -5.68
N VAL A 20 -17.91 8.07 -6.78
CA VAL A 20 -16.66 8.34 -7.50
C VAL A 20 -15.82 9.25 -6.61
N ILE A 21 -14.82 8.68 -5.95
CA ILE A 21 -13.77 9.47 -5.29
C ILE A 21 -13.00 10.17 -6.42
N PRO A 22 -12.88 11.51 -6.41
CA PRO A 22 -12.06 12.20 -7.39
C PRO A 22 -10.63 11.69 -7.24
N ILE A 23 -10.13 11.04 -8.29
CA ILE A 23 -8.71 10.72 -8.40
C ILE A 23 -8.01 12.07 -8.57
N PRO A 24 -7.14 12.53 -7.65
CA PRO A 24 -6.32 13.69 -7.95
C PRO A 24 -5.46 13.30 -9.16
N SER A 25 -5.64 14.00 -10.28
CA SER A 25 -4.67 13.95 -11.36
C SER A 25 -3.39 14.54 -10.80
N VAL A 26 -2.45 13.68 -10.44
CA VAL A 26 -1.07 14.12 -10.30
C VAL A 26 -0.61 14.46 -11.71
N ASP A 27 -0.40 15.75 -11.97
CA ASP A 27 0.39 16.13 -13.13
C ASP A 27 1.68 15.32 -13.05
N ALA A 28 1.95 14.57 -14.11
CA ALA A 28 3.13 13.73 -14.19
C ALA A 28 4.34 14.56 -13.75
N ALA A 29 5.11 14.02 -12.80
CA ALA A 29 6.31 14.64 -12.27
C ALA A 29 7.09 15.24 -13.44
N SER A 30 7.28 16.56 -13.40
CA SER A 30 8.07 17.26 -14.40
C SER A 30 9.40 16.52 -14.49
N GLU A 31 9.71 15.98 -15.66
CA GLU A 31 11.00 15.34 -15.91
C GLU A 31 12.09 16.23 -15.34
N ILE A 32 12.99 15.64 -14.55
CA ILE A 32 14.08 16.36 -13.88
C ILE A 32 14.88 17.05 -14.98
N THR A 33 14.58 18.33 -15.20
CA THR A 33 15.29 19.15 -16.16
C THR A 33 16.67 19.40 -15.54
N PRO A 34 17.78 19.03 -16.20
CA PRO A 34 19.09 19.34 -15.69
C PRO A 34 19.18 20.85 -15.45
N TYR A 35 19.64 21.23 -14.26
CA TYR A 35 19.82 22.61 -13.85
C TYR A 35 20.58 23.41 -14.94
N GLN A 36 19.89 24.32 -15.62
CA GLN A 36 20.51 25.33 -16.47
C GLN A 36 20.63 26.65 -15.68
N PRO A 37 21.85 27.18 -15.48
CA PRO A 37 22.02 28.46 -14.81
C PRO A 37 21.53 29.58 -15.74
N GLY A 38 20.45 30.28 -15.37
CA GLY A 38 20.14 31.57 -15.98
C GLY A 38 18.67 31.95 -16.15
N GLN A 39 17.71 31.02 -16.10
CA GLN A 39 16.29 31.37 -16.28
C GLN A 39 15.37 30.45 -15.49
N VAL A 40 15.14 30.76 -14.20
CA VAL A 40 13.93 30.29 -13.53
C VAL A 40 13.48 31.39 -12.59
N ALA A 41 12.31 31.97 -12.84
CA ALA A 41 11.58 32.68 -11.80
C ALA A 41 11.39 31.68 -10.67
N VAL A 42 12.19 31.82 -9.61
CA VAL A 42 12.21 30.88 -8.49
C VAL A 42 10.86 30.99 -7.81
N ASN A 43 9.92 30.13 -8.20
CA ASN A 43 8.71 29.91 -7.43
C ASN A 43 9.18 29.59 -6.02
N ARG A 44 8.90 30.46 -5.04
CA ARG A 44 9.41 30.33 -3.66
C ARG A 44 9.16 28.94 -3.08
N SER A 45 8.07 28.30 -3.51
CA SER A 45 7.72 26.92 -3.24
C SER A 45 8.80 25.91 -3.66
N THR A 46 9.43 26.03 -4.83
CA THR A 46 10.51 25.10 -5.25
C THR A 46 11.84 25.37 -4.52
N ALA A 47 12.10 26.61 -4.10
CA ALA A 47 13.28 26.95 -3.30
C ALA A 47 13.24 26.37 -1.88
N VAL A 48 12.05 26.33 -1.26
CA VAL A 48 11.86 25.73 0.06
C VAL A 48 12.10 24.22 0.02
N MET A 49 11.79 23.56 -1.11
CA MET A 49 12.00 22.13 -1.31
C MET A 49 13.39 21.76 -1.85
N LYS A 50 14.37 22.67 -1.79
CA LYS A 50 15.74 22.44 -2.29
C LYS A 50 16.39 21.16 -1.73
N TYR A 51 16.04 20.79 -0.50
CA TYR A 51 16.58 19.61 0.19
C TYR A 51 15.61 18.42 0.21
N GLY A 52 14.56 18.45 -0.62
CA GLY A 52 13.53 17.41 -0.69
C GLY A 52 12.39 17.60 0.30
N PHE A 53 11.38 16.73 0.21
CA PHE A 53 10.21 16.72 1.09
C PHE A 53 10.51 15.97 2.39
N PRO A 54 10.05 16.48 3.56
CA PRO A 54 10.31 15.84 4.85
C PRO A 54 9.63 14.47 4.99
N SER A 55 8.55 14.20 4.25
CA SER A 55 7.99 12.85 4.15
C SER A 55 7.21 12.63 2.87
N LEU A 56 7.38 11.44 2.30
CA LEU A 56 6.42 10.79 1.42
C LEU A 56 5.91 9.55 2.16
N SER A 57 4.64 9.20 2.00
CA SER A 57 4.07 7.97 2.58
C SER A 57 4.91 6.77 2.10
N ASN A 58 5.38 5.91 3.01
CA ASN A 58 6.20 4.75 2.67
C ASN A 58 5.30 3.58 2.25
N ILE A 59 4.70 3.73 1.07
CA ILE A 59 3.83 2.72 0.46
C ILE A 59 4.69 1.58 -0.08
N LYS A 60 4.33 0.36 0.30
CA LYS A 60 4.97 -0.87 -0.16
C LYS A 60 3.90 -1.78 -0.74
N SER A 61 4.09 -2.17 -1.99
CA SER A 61 3.27 -3.20 -2.65
C SER A 61 3.97 -4.55 -2.54
N ARG A 62 3.24 -5.55 -2.06
CA ARG A 62 3.65 -6.96 -2.03
C ARG A 62 2.76 -7.75 -2.99
N GLU A 63 2.96 -9.07 -3.04
CA GLU A 63 2.18 -9.93 -3.93
C GLU A 63 0.67 -9.85 -3.68
N SER A 64 0.27 -9.81 -2.40
CA SER A 64 -1.13 -9.97 -2.00
C SER A 64 -1.70 -8.84 -1.15
N TYR A 65 -0.87 -7.89 -0.73
CA TYR A 65 -1.28 -6.76 0.09
C TYR A 65 -0.47 -5.51 -0.22
N VAL A 66 -1.03 -4.36 0.14
CA VAL A 66 -0.36 -3.07 0.12
C VAL A 66 -0.32 -2.54 1.54
N THR A 67 0.81 -1.96 1.94
CA THR A 67 0.97 -1.37 3.26
C THR A 67 1.56 0.03 3.18
N SER A 68 1.15 0.91 4.11
CA SER A 68 1.91 2.11 4.44
C SER A 68 2.70 1.86 5.71
N TYR A 69 4.02 1.98 5.62
CA TYR A 69 4.92 1.79 6.75
C TYR A 69 5.17 3.12 7.51
N ASP A 70 5.14 3.11 8.85
CA ASP A 70 5.56 4.25 9.67
C ASP A 70 6.98 4.01 10.21
N PRO A 71 8.00 4.72 9.69
CA PRO A 71 9.39 4.58 10.14
C PRO A 71 9.64 4.94 11.61
N ARG A 72 8.71 5.65 12.26
CA ARG A 72 8.84 6.11 13.66
C ARG A 72 8.45 5.02 14.65
N SER A 73 7.34 4.32 14.38
CA SER A 73 6.89 3.18 15.19
C SER A 73 7.52 1.86 14.75
N ARG A 74 8.13 1.83 13.56
CA ARG A 74 8.67 0.63 12.90
C ARG A 74 7.62 -0.44 12.61
N THR A 75 6.36 -0.03 12.50
CA THR A 75 5.20 -0.89 12.18
C THR A 75 4.48 -0.32 10.96
N ALA A 76 3.57 -1.10 10.36
CA ALA A 76 2.64 -0.51 9.40
C ALA A 76 1.68 0.46 10.10
N ALA A 77 1.40 1.58 9.44
CA ALA A 77 0.28 2.46 9.77
C ALA A 77 -1.05 1.82 9.36
N TRP A 78 -1.06 1.12 8.22
CA TRP A 78 -2.18 0.33 7.73
C TRP A 78 -1.71 -0.74 6.75
N VAL A 79 -2.54 -1.79 6.59
CA VAL A 79 -2.39 -2.84 5.56
C VAL A 79 -3.76 -3.04 4.91
N ILE A 80 -3.76 -3.19 3.58
CA ILE A 80 -4.96 -3.50 2.80
C ILE A 80 -4.67 -4.76 2.00
N GLU A 81 -5.55 -5.74 2.10
CA GLU A 81 -5.57 -6.96 1.31
C GLU A 81 -6.97 -7.18 0.71
N GLN A 82 -7.03 -7.91 -0.40
CA GLN A 82 -8.28 -8.34 -1.01
C GLN A 82 -8.45 -9.84 -0.79
N LEU A 83 -9.61 -10.23 -0.25
CA LEU A 83 -9.94 -11.62 0.02
C LEU A 83 -10.97 -12.16 -0.96
N ASN A 84 -10.66 -13.34 -1.48
CA ASN A 84 -11.47 -14.09 -2.42
C ASN A 84 -11.41 -15.57 -2.01
N ALA A 85 -12.44 -16.36 -2.33
CA ALA A 85 -12.46 -17.79 -2.04
C ALA A 85 -11.21 -18.52 -2.57
N GLU A 86 -10.73 -18.11 -3.74
CA GLU A 86 -9.52 -18.66 -4.37
C GLU A 86 -8.27 -18.34 -3.56
N THR A 87 -8.13 -17.12 -3.05
CA THR A 87 -6.93 -16.66 -2.34
C THR A 87 -6.72 -17.34 -0.98
N VAL A 88 -7.81 -17.65 -0.27
CA VAL A 88 -7.76 -18.30 1.05
C VAL A 88 -7.57 -19.81 0.97
N THR A 89 -7.63 -20.38 -0.23
CA THR A 89 -7.42 -21.81 -0.49
C THR A 89 -6.10 -22.03 -1.22
N GLY A 90 -5.48 -23.19 -1.00
CA GLY A 90 -4.24 -23.56 -1.67
C GLY A 90 -3.35 -24.42 -0.78
N THR A 91 -2.19 -24.80 -1.33
CA THR A 91 -1.25 -25.75 -0.73
C THR A 91 -0.08 -25.09 -0.01
N SER A 92 -0.01 -23.75 0.00
CA SER A 92 1.04 -23.01 0.69
C SER A 92 0.97 -23.25 2.19
N ASP A 93 2.14 -23.39 2.83
CA ASP A 93 2.23 -23.79 4.23
C ASP A 93 3.12 -22.83 5.00
N ARG A 94 2.55 -22.25 6.07
CA ARG A 94 3.22 -21.27 6.94
C ARG A 94 4.47 -21.82 7.61
N LYS A 95 4.63 -23.15 7.71
CA LYS A 95 5.82 -23.77 8.33
C LYS A 95 7.11 -23.52 7.53
N PHE A 96 6.98 -23.14 6.26
CA PHE A 96 8.10 -22.80 5.39
C PHE A 96 8.40 -21.30 5.39
N CYS A 97 7.66 -20.51 6.18
CA CYS A 97 7.84 -19.08 6.29
C CYS A 97 8.51 -18.74 7.61
N ASP A 98 9.53 -17.90 7.54
CA ASP A 98 10.18 -17.33 8.72
C ASP A 98 10.04 -15.80 8.72
N PHE A 99 9.83 -15.24 9.92
CA PHE A 99 9.81 -13.79 10.08
C PHE A 99 11.15 -13.19 9.68
N LYS A 100 11.11 -12.22 8.78
CA LYS A 100 12.30 -11.59 8.22
C LYS A 100 12.17 -10.08 8.16
N GLU A 101 13.32 -9.45 8.27
CA GLU A 101 13.46 -8.02 8.11
C GLU A 101 13.09 -7.57 6.69
N ASP A 102 12.58 -6.35 6.55
CA ASP A 102 12.26 -5.78 5.25
C ASP A 102 13.41 -4.93 4.73
N ASP A 103 14.17 -5.46 3.77
CA ASP A 103 15.33 -4.77 3.21
C ASP A 103 15.01 -3.48 2.45
N SER A 104 13.73 -3.29 2.07
CA SER A 104 13.26 -2.05 1.46
C SER A 104 13.05 -0.91 2.48
N VAL A 105 13.22 -1.18 3.78
CA VAL A 105 13.22 -0.17 4.84
C VAL A 105 14.67 0.12 5.24
N HIS A 106 15.00 1.41 5.36
CA HIS A 106 16.31 1.85 5.83
C HIS A 106 16.59 1.29 7.24
N VAL A 107 17.82 0.81 7.48
CA VAL A 107 18.21 0.09 8.70
C VAL A 107 17.81 0.79 10.01
N TYR A 108 17.91 2.12 10.08
CA TYR A 108 17.51 2.89 11.28
C TYR A 108 16.03 2.82 11.65
N HIS A 109 15.19 2.51 10.66
CA HIS A 109 13.74 2.46 10.80
C HIS A 109 13.19 1.05 10.64
N ARG A 110 14.07 0.06 10.46
CA ARG A 110 13.69 -1.32 10.20
C ARG A 110 13.45 -2.05 11.51
N SER A 111 12.35 -2.79 11.58
CA SER A 111 12.11 -3.76 12.64
C SER A 111 12.95 -5.02 12.42
N SER A 112 13.52 -5.53 13.50
CA SER A 112 14.32 -6.75 13.53
C SER A 112 13.67 -7.82 14.42
N ASN A 113 14.04 -9.09 14.24
CA ASN A 113 13.58 -10.15 15.13
C ASN A 113 14.06 -9.96 16.58
N ALA A 114 15.16 -9.22 16.78
CA ALA A 114 15.68 -8.90 18.11
C ALA A 114 14.74 -7.97 18.89
N ASP A 115 14.01 -7.08 18.20
CA ASP A 115 13.05 -6.17 18.84
C ASP A 115 11.86 -6.91 19.49
N TYR A 116 11.53 -8.10 18.97
CA TYR A 116 10.44 -8.93 19.49
C TYR A 116 10.92 -10.00 20.49
N LYS A 117 12.18 -10.44 20.37
CA LYS A 117 12.70 -11.54 21.18
C LYS A 117 12.83 -11.10 22.64
N GLY A 118 12.02 -11.70 23.52
CA GLY A 118 12.05 -11.41 24.96
C GLY A 118 11.33 -10.13 25.37
N SER A 119 10.57 -9.50 24.46
CA SER A 119 9.77 -8.31 24.76
C SER A 119 8.49 -8.61 25.57
N GLY A 120 8.04 -9.87 25.57
CA GLY A 120 6.74 -10.29 26.11
C GLY A 120 5.59 -10.19 25.11
N PHE A 121 5.85 -9.73 23.88
CA PHE A 121 4.86 -9.64 22.81
C PHE A 121 5.15 -10.63 21.68
N ASP A 122 4.09 -11.11 21.04
CA ASP A 122 4.20 -11.92 19.85
C ASP A 122 4.34 -11.06 18.58
N ARG A 123 4.73 -11.69 17.48
CA ARG A 123 4.78 -11.08 16.14
C ARG A 123 3.41 -11.24 15.46
N GLY A 124 2.50 -10.31 15.76
CA GLY A 124 1.14 -10.29 15.21
C GLY A 124 1.12 -9.81 13.75
N HIS A 125 0.54 -10.62 12.86
CA HIS A 125 0.37 -10.27 11.45
C HIS A 125 -0.78 -9.25 11.27
N LEU A 126 -0.61 -8.29 10.36
CA LEU A 126 -1.69 -7.41 9.92
C LEU A 126 -2.44 -8.01 8.73
N ALA A 127 -1.75 -8.33 7.63
CA ALA A 127 -2.25 -9.28 6.63
C ALA A 127 -1.86 -10.70 7.04
N ALA A 128 -2.85 -11.56 7.30
CA ALA A 128 -2.62 -12.88 7.86
C ALA A 128 -2.13 -13.88 6.80
N ALA A 129 -1.09 -14.65 7.12
CA ALA A 129 -0.56 -15.70 6.23
C ALA A 129 -1.64 -16.66 5.68
N ALA A 130 -2.66 -16.98 6.49
CA ALA A 130 -3.75 -17.87 6.12
C ALA A 130 -4.64 -17.34 4.97
N ASN A 131 -4.60 -16.03 4.70
CA ASN A 131 -5.35 -15.40 3.62
C ASN A 131 -4.69 -15.58 2.25
N HIS A 132 -3.44 -16.04 2.21
CA HIS A 132 -2.62 -16.11 1.00
C HIS A 132 -2.17 -17.53 0.68
N LYS A 133 -3.04 -18.53 0.94
CA LYS A 133 -2.71 -19.95 0.69
C LYS A 133 -2.52 -20.28 -0.79
N TRP A 134 -3.06 -19.46 -1.68
CA TRP A 134 -2.98 -19.65 -3.12
C TRP A 134 -1.55 -19.57 -3.68
N ASN A 135 -0.62 -18.90 -2.99
CA ASN A 135 0.74 -18.70 -3.46
C ASN A 135 1.75 -18.59 -2.31
N GLN A 136 2.81 -19.41 -2.35
CA GLN A 136 3.78 -19.47 -1.26
C GLN A 136 4.54 -18.16 -1.10
N LYS A 137 4.89 -17.47 -2.20
CA LYS A 137 5.55 -16.17 -2.14
C LYS A 137 4.63 -15.11 -1.51
N ALA A 138 3.34 -15.11 -1.81
CA ALA A 138 2.37 -14.22 -1.18
C ALA A 138 2.26 -14.47 0.33
N MET A 139 2.28 -15.75 0.73
CA MET A 139 2.35 -16.11 2.15
C MET A 139 3.67 -15.66 2.78
N ASP A 140 4.82 -15.91 2.15
CA ASP A 140 6.15 -15.51 2.63
C ASP A 140 6.25 -13.98 2.80
N ASP A 141 5.62 -13.22 1.91
CA ASP A 141 5.57 -11.75 1.99
C ASP A 141 4.84 -11.28 3.25
N THR A 142 3.92 -12.06 3.84
CA THR A 142 3.26 -11.70 5.10
C THR A 142 4.16 -11.79 6.32
N PHE A 143 5.28 -12.52 6.22
CA PHE A 143 6.25 -12.69 7.30
C PHE A 143 7.33 -11.58 7.31
N TYR A 144 7.22 -10.58 6.42
CA TYR A 144 8.02 -9.36 6.58
C TYR A 144 7.60 -8.61 7.83
N LEU A 145 8.58 -8.18 8.64
CA LEU A 145 8.31 -7.40 9.85
C LEU A 145 7.66 -6.03 9.58
N SER A 146 7.62 -5.57 8.33
CA SER A 146 6.82 -4.42 7.92
C SER A 146 5.31 -4.67 7.89
N ASN A 147 4.87 -5.93 7.95
CA ASN A 147 3.48 -6.38 8.09
C ASN A 147 3.16 -6.89 9.51
N VAL A 148 4.06 -6.64 10.47
CA VAL A 148 3.97 -7.17 11.83
C VAL A 148 3.92 -6.04 12.84
N SER A 149 3.12 -6.25 13.88
CA SER A 149 3.08 -5.40 15.08
C SER A 149 3.20 -6.27 16.35
N PRO A 150 3.75 -5.74 17.46
CA PRO A 150 3.68 -6.40 18.75
C PRO A 150 2.21 -6.61 19.16
N GLN A 151 1.84 -7.84 19.54
CA GLN A 151 0.48 -8.24 19.93
C GLN A 151 0.46 -9.04 21.23
#